data_AF-A0A8J7D1E8-F1
#
_entry.id   AF-A0A8J7D1E8-F1
#
_cell.length_a   1.000
_cell.length_b   1.000
_cell.length_c   1.000
_cell.angle_alpha   90.00
_cell.angle_beta   90.00
_cell.angle_gamma   90.00
#
_symmetry.space_group_name_H-M   'P 1'
#
loop_
_entity.id
_entity.type
_entity.pdbx_description
1 polymer ?
#
loop_
_entity_poly.entity_id
_entity_poly.type
_entity_poly.pdbx_seq_one_letter_code
_entity_poly.pdbx_strand_id
1 'polypeptide(L)'
;MNDVLTINEELFIGSGGHQATYVHPIDPRKCIKIPHSKDDGDVKKEMRYRRMCAKKLARSKLVTEFFGTVETNLGLGYVFERVIDYNGETSKDLKKFLPKTPPDKKNLHRIWTILLNFKSDFLRENIAIVDTDIENFMVQEHAPGAYRVRIVDNIGTPVLIPLVYWFEFAAAWKAKRYWNKIVDWLAENYSEVIPPPFAAQLKEK
;
A
#
# COMPACT_ATOMS: atom_id res chain seq x y z
N MET A 1 21.19 -23.94 10.24
CA MET A 1 19.98 -24.60 9.69
C MET A 1 19.00 -23.48 9.40
N ASN A 2 18.44 -23.41 8.20
CA ASN A 2 17.35 -22.46 7.96
C ASN A 2 16.09 -23.12 8.54
N ASP A 3 15.68 -22.66 9.72
CA ASP A 3 14.47 -23.17 10.36
C ASP A 3 13.26 -22.78 9.49
N VAL A 4 12.53 -23.78 9.03
CA VAL A 4 11.28 -23.59 8.27
C VAL A 4 10.23 -23.04 9.23
N LEU A 5 9.66 -21.88 8.93
CA LEU A 5 8.62 -21.29 9.78
C LEU A 5 7.30 -22.03 9.61
N THR A 6 6.66 -22.37 10.73
CA THR A 6 5.31 -22.94 10.73
C THR A 6 4.28 -21.82 10.69
N ILE A 7 3.43 -21.84 9.66
CA ILE A 7 2.29 -20.97 9.45
C ILE A 7 1.01 -21.79 9.70
N ASN A 8 0.09 -21.21 10.45
CA ASN A 8 -1.21 -21.79 10.79
C ASN A 8 -2.34 -20.77 10.53
N GLU A 9 -3.59 -21.22 10.67
CA GLU A 9 -4.79 -20.41 10.42
C GLU A 9 -4.93 -19.22 11.39
N GLU A 10 -4.41 -19.33 12.62
CA GLU A 10 -4.48 -18.23 13.61
C GLU A 10 -3.66 -17.01 13.17
N LEU A 11 -2.65 -17.22 12.33
CA LEU A 11 -1.83 -16.15 11.75
C LEU A 11 -2.47 -15.53 10.51
N PHE A 12 -3.56 -16.08 9.97
CA PHE A 12 -4.15 -15.60 8.72
C PHE A 12 -4.67 -14.16 8.83
N ILE A 13 -4.25 -13.30 7.89
CA ILE A 13 -4.73 -11.91 7.78
C ILE A 13 -5.76 -11.81 6.65
N GLY A 14 -5.48 -12.43 5.52
CA GLY A 14 -6.32 -12.35 4.33
C GLY A 14 -5.67 -12.99 3.12
N SER A 15 -6.49 -13.34 2.13
CA SER A 15 -6.04 -13.89 0.85
C SER A 15 -6.57 -13.04 -0.29
N GLY A 16 -5.67 -12.59 -1.16
CA GLY A 16 -6.00 -12.00 -2.44
C GLY A 16 -5.96 -13.03 -3.57
N GLY A 17 -6.09 -12.56 -4.81
CA GLY A 17 -6.06 -13.41 -6.00
C GLY A 17 -4.71 -14.10 -6.27
N HIS A 18 -3.61 -13.52 -5.78
CA HIS A 18 -2.25 -13.98 -6.09
C HIS A 18 -1.49 -14.58 -4.90
N GLN A 19 -1.89 -14.23 -3.67
CA GLN A 19 -1.17 -14.60 -2.46
C GLN A 19 -2.06 -14.56 -1.21
N ALA A 20 -1.66 -15.34 -0.21
CA ALA A 20 -2.18 -15.27 1.15
C ALA A 20 -1.19 -14.52 2.06
N THR A 21 -1.71 -13.75 3.01
CA THR A 21 -0.92 -12.97 3.96
C THR A 21 -1.17 -13.46 5.38
N TYR A 22 -0.07 -13.66 6.11
CA TYR A 22 -0.09 -14.15 7.50
C TYR A 22 0.72 -13.21 8.40
N VAL A 23 0.37 -13.12 9.68
CA VAL A 23 1.21 -12.50 10.71
C VAL A 23 2.48 -13.34 10.84
N HIS A 24 3.64 -12.70 10.98
CA HIS A 24 4.88 -13.41 11.21
C HIS A 24 4.87 -14.02 12.64
N PRO A 25 5.16 -15.33 12.81
CA PRO A 25 4.98 -16.03 14.10
C PRO A 25 5.87 -15.50 15.22
N ILE A 26 7.03 -14.92 14.89
CA ILE A 26 8.01 -14.40 15.85
C ILE A 26 7.91 -12.87 16.09
N ASP A 27 7.61 -12.07 15.06
CA ASP A 27 7.55 -10.60 15.16
C ASP A 27 6.19 -10.12 14.62
N PRO A 28 5.20 -9.81 15.48
CA PRO A 28 3.85 -9.46 15.05
C PRO A 28 3.76 -8.12 14.29
N ARG A 29 4.85 -7.37 14.21
CA ARG A 29 4.98 -6.16 13.36
C ARG A 29 5.35 -6.49 11.92
N LYS A 30 5.58 -7.76 11.61
CA LYS A 30 5.84 -8.26 10.27
C LYS A 30 4.71 -9.16 9.81
N CYS A 31 4.53 -9.23 8.49
CA CYS A 31 3.68 -10.21 7.85
C CYS A 31 4.49 -11.01 6.83
N ILE A 32 4.00 -12.20 6.51
CA ILE A 32 4.56 -13.09 5.50
C ILE A 32 3.50 -13.21 4.40
N LYS A 33 3.85 -12.77 3.20
CA LYS A 33 3.04 -12.98 2.00
C LYS A 33 3.52 -14.23 1.28
N ILE A 34 2.63 -15.18 1.05
CA ILE A 34 2.91 -16.46 0.42
C ILE A 34 2.13 -16.52 -0.90
N PRO A 35 2.81 -16.49 -2.06
CA PRO A 35 2.17 -16.57 -3.36
C PRO A 35 1.48 -17.92 -3.57
N HIS A 36 0.32 -17.92 -4.23
CA HIS A 36 -0.38 -19.16 -4.62
C HIS A 36 0.39 -19.93 -5.71
N SER A 37 1.22 -19.22 -6.50
CA SER A 37 2.10 -19.78 -7.52
C SER A 37 3.56 -19.45 -7.24
N LYS A 38 4.46 -20.43 -7.42
CA LYS A 38 5.92 -20.21 -7.32
C LYS A 38 6.45 -19.23 -8.37
N ASP A 39 5.77 -19.15 -9.51
CA ASP A 39 6.08 -18.23 -10.60
C ASP A 39 4.97 -17.18 -10.72
N ASP A 40 4.90 -16.30 -9.72
CA ASP A 40 3.95 -15.19 -9.73
C ASP A 40 4.60 -13.93 -10.35
N GLY A 41 3.99 -13.44 -11.43
CA GLY A 41 4.47 -12.28 -12.18
C GLY A 41 4.39 -10.97 -11.40
N ASP A 42 3.43 -10.84 -10.47
CA ASP A 42 3.25 -9.64 -9.66
C ASP A 42 4.30 -9.56 -8.56
N VAL A 43 4.60 -10.70 -7.93
CA VAL A 43 5.73 -10.82 -6.99
C VAL A 43 7.05 -10.49 -7.69
N LYS A 44 7.32 -11.09 -8.86
CA LYS A 44 8.54 -10.80 -9.64
C LYS A 44 8.66 -9.31 -9.98
N LYS A 45 7.56 -8.68 -10.36
CA LYS A 45 7.48 -7.25 -10.70
C LYS A 45 7.72 -6.35 -9.49
N GLU A 46 7.09 -6.63 -8.35
CA GLU A 46 7.32 -5.89 -7.10
C GLU A 46 8.78 -6.04 -6.66
N MET A 47 9.31 -7.27 -6.65
CA MET A 47 10.69 -7.52 -6.25
C MET A 47 11.69 -6.84 -7.19
N ARG A 48 11.43 -6.82 -8.50
CA ARG A 48 12.22 -6.06 -9.48
C ARG A 48 12.23 -4.58 -9.13
N TYR A 49 11.08 -3.99 -8.81
CA TYR A 49 10.99 -2.57 -8.44
C TYR A 49 11.74 -2.28 -7.13
N ARG A 50 11.52 -3.10 -6.10
CA ARG A 50 12.20 -2.96 -4.81
C ARG A 50 13.71 -3.04 -4.93
N ARG A 51 14.21 -3.95 -5.78
CA ARG A 51 15.65 -4.07 -6.08
C ARG A 51 16.20 -2.84 -6.80
N MET A 52 15.52 -2.39 -7.86
CA MET A 52 15.99 -1.27 -8.69
C MET A 52 15.90 0.08 -7.96
N CYS A 53 14.91 0.25 -7.09
CA CYS A 53 14.65 1.48 -6.35
C CYS A 53 14.98 1.36 -4.85
N ALA A 54 15.85 0.42 -4.45
CA ALA A 54 16.15 0.12 -3.04
C ALA A 54 16.52 1.35 -2.22
N LYS A 55 17.40 2.23 -2.73
CA LYS A 55 17.81 3.46 -2.03
C LYS A 55 16.64 4.43 -1.78
N LYS A 56 15.71 4.51 -2.73
CA LYS A 56 14.51 5.35 -2.68
C LYS A 56 13.52 4.77 -1.68
N LEU A 57 13.24 3.47 -1.77
CA LEU A 57 12.28 2.79 -0.90
C LEU A 57 12.77 2.65 0.54
N ALA A 58 14.08 2.52 0.78
CA ALA A 58 14.65 2.50 2.14
C ALA A 58 14.41 3.81 2.92
N ARG A 59 14.08 4.91 2.24
CA ARG A 59 13.74 6.21 2.84
C ARG A 59 12.24 6.50 2.79
N SER A 60 11.46 5.63 2.16
CA SER A 60 10.04 5.85 1.92
C SER A 60 9.27 5.70 3.21
N LYS A 61 8.46 6.72 3.54
CA LYS A 61 7.45 6.62 4.60
C LYS A 61 6.09 6.24 4.04
N LEU A 62 5.99 6.06 2.73
CA LEU A 62 4.78 5.67 2.04
C LEU A 62 4.71 4.17 1.74
N VAL A 63 5.81 3.51 1.39
CA VAL A 63 5.83 2.08 1.03
C VAL A 63 6.25 1.22 2.23
N THR A 64 5.62 0.06 2.41
CA THR A 64 6.01 -0.90 3.45
C THR A 64 7.43 -1.42 3.25
N GLU A 65 8.13 -1.66 4.34
CA GLU A 65 9.46 -2.27 4.29
C GLU A 65 9.38 -3.74 3.86
N PHE A 66 10.41 -4.19 3.14
CA PHE A 66 10.61 -5.59 2.75
C PHE A 66 11.87 -6.12 3.46
N PHE A 67 11.69 -7.17 4.25
CA PHE A 67 12.74 -7.73 5.13
C PHE A 67 13.46 -8.95 4.54
N GLY A 68 13.05 -9.42 3.36
CA GLY A 68 13.62 -10.60 2.71
C GLY A 68 12.63 -11.75 2.61
N THR A 69 13.15 -12.95 2.37
CA THR A 69 12.36 -14.17 2.17
C THR A 69 12.62 -15.19 3.26
N VAL A 70 11.64 -16.05 3.52
CA VAL A 70 11.74 -17.13 4.50
C VAL A 70 11.08 -18.39 3.96
N GLU A 71 11.64 -19.55 4.25
CA GLU A 71 11.01 -20.84 3.95
C GLU A 71 9.93 -21.13 5.00
N THR A 72 8.75 -21.55 4.55
CA THR A 72 7.62 -21.91 5.42
C THR A 72 7.09 -23.29 5.07
N ASN A 73 6.27 -23.88 5.94
CA ASN A 73 5.53 -25.11 5.64
C ASN A 73 4.54 -24.97 4.46
N LEU A 74 4.24 -23.75 4.01
CA LEU A 74 3.38 -23.45 2.86
C LEU A 74 4.18 -23.02 1.62
N GLY A 75 5.51 -23.04 1.66
CA GLY A 75 6.42 -22.61 0.59
C GLY A 75 7.17 -21.32 0.90
N LEU A 76 7.75 -20.71 -0.14
CA LEU A 76 8.55 -19.49 -0.01
C LEU A 76 7.66 -18.29 0.36
N GLY A 77 7.92 -17.71 1.52
CA GLY A 77 7.26 -16.50 2.01
C GLY A 77 8.12 -15.25 1.82
N TYR A 78 7.46 -14.12 1.58
CA TYR A 78 8.07 -12.80 1.46
C TYR A 78 7.69 -11.97 2.69
N VAL A 79 8.69 -11.51 3.44
CA VAL A 79 8.51 -10.87 4.73
C VAL A 79 8.41 -9.35 4.55
N PHE A 80 7.31 -8.77 4.97
CA PHE A 80 7.04 -7.34 4.88
C PHE A 80 6.68 -6.75 6.24
N GLU A 81 6.72 -5.43 6.32
CA GLU A 81 6.10 -4.69 7.42
C GLU A 81 4.59 -4.92 7.44
N ARG A 82 4.07 -5.22 8.64
CA ARG A 82 2.64 -5.24 8.93
C ARG A 82 2.23 -3.85 9.38
N VAL A 83 1.23 -3.28 8.70
CA VAL A 83 0.71 -1.95 9.04
C VAL A 83 -0.25 -2.08 10.22
N ILE A 84 0.19 -1.63 11.39
CA ILE A 84 -0.56 -1.68 12.65
C ILE A 84 -0.74 -0.29 13.23
N ASP A 85 -1.89 -0.02 13.81
CA ASP A 85 -2.18 1.23 14.49
C ASP A 85 -1.43 1.31 15.83
N TYR A 86 -1.37 2.51 16.41
CA TYR A 86 -0.69 2.78 17.68
C TYR A 86 -1.23 1.92 18.84
N ASN A 87 -2.48 1.45 18.73
CA ASN A 87 -3.14 0.57 19.70
C ASN A 87 -2.80 -0.92 19.51
N GLY A 88 -2.01 -1.27 18.49
CA GLY A 88 -1.63 -2.64 18.16
C GLY A 88 -2.58 -3.38 17.21
N GLU A 89 -3.70 -2.78 16.83
CA GLU A 89 -4.65 -3.37 15.88
C GLU A 89 -4.12 -3.28 14.44
N THR A 90 -4.60 -4.17 13.57
CA THR A 90 -4.30 -4.06 12.12
C THR A 90 -4.98 -2.81 11.57
N SER A 91 -4.22 -1.95 10.89
CA SER A 91 -4.78 -0.75 10.25
C SER A 91 -5.81 -1.13 9.17
N LYS A 92 -6.72 -0.21 8.87
CA LYS A 92 -7.73 -0.41 7.82
C LYS A 92 -7.18 0.03 6.46
N ASP A 93 -7.52 -0.69 5.40
CA ASP A 93 -7.37 -0.19 4.04
C ASP A 93 -8.30 1.01 3.77
N LEU A 94 -8.01 1.81 2.74
CA LEU A 94 -8.79 3.02 2.42
C LEU A 94 -10.27 2.68 2.15
N LYS A 95 -10.57 1.50 1.61
CA LYS A 95 -11.94 1.07 1.31
C LYS A 95 -12.74 0.85 2.58
N LYS A 96 -12.15 0.20 3.60
CA LYS A 96 -12.75 0.02 4.92
C LYS A 96 -12.72 1.28 5.78
N PHE A 97 -11.76 2.17 5.54
CA PHE A 97 -11.63 3.42 6.28
C PHE A 97 -12.66 4.47 5.85
N LEU A 98 -12.96 4.56 4.55
CA LEU A 98 -13.90 5.54 4.01
C LEU A 98 -15.35 5.08 4.24
N PRO A 99 -16.18 5.87 4.95
CA PRO A 99 -17.59 5.54 5.11
C PRO A 99 -18.35 5.75 3.80
N LYS A 100 -19.44 4.99 3.60
CA LYS A 100 -20.32 5.14 2.43
C LYS A 100 -21.25 6.34 2.53
N THR A 101 -21.54 6.80 3.74
CA THR A 101 -22.34 7.99 4.01
C THR A 101 -21.47 9.05 4.70
N PRO A 102 -21.81 10.34 4.56
CA PRO A 102 -21.11 11.43 5.22
C PRO A 102 -21.07 11.23 6.74
N PRO A 103 -19.87 11.23 7.34
CA PRO A 103 -19.74 11.27 8.78
C PRO A 103 -20.01 12.68 9.29
N ASP A 104 -19.89 12.89 10.60
CA ASP A 104 -19.88 14.24 11.17
C ASP A 104 -18.74 15.10 10.60
N LYS A 105 -18.86 16.43 10.75
CA LYS A 105 -17.90 17.39 10.19
C LYS A 105 -16.46 17.16 10.65
N LYS A 106 -16.24 16.69 11.88
CA LYS A 106 -14.89 16.48 12.43
C LYS A 106 -14.24 15.28 11.75
N ASN A 107 -14.98 14.18 11.60
CA ASN A 107 -14.51 12.99 10.91
C ASN A 107 -14.34 13.22 9.41
N LEU A 108 -15.22 13.98 8.78
CA LEU A 108 -15.07 14.38 7.37
C LEU A 108 -13.79 15.20 7.16
N HIS A 109 -13.55 16.20 8.02
CA HIS A 109 -12.32 17.00 7.96
C HIS A 109 -11.07 16.13 8.13
N ARG A 110 -11.08 15.18 9.07
CA ARG A 110 -9.99 14.22 9.26
C ARG A 110 -9.71 13.41 7.99
N ILE A 111 -10.75 12.85 7.36
CA ILE A 111 -10.62 12.10 6.11
C ILE A 111 -9.97 12.96 5.03
N TRP A 112 -10.43 14.20 4.89
CA TRP A 112 -9.89 15.14 3.89
C TRP A 112 -8.41 15.47 4.15
N THR A 113 -8.03 15.71 5.40
CA THR A 113 -6.62 15.90 5.79
C THR A 113 -5.77 14.69 5.45
N ILE A 114 -6.25 13.47 5.72
CA ILE A 114 -5.54 12.22 5.37
C ILE A 114 -5.32 12.13 3.87
N LEU A 115 -6.34 12.38 3.05
CA LEU A 115 -6.25 12.30 1.59
C LEU A 115 -5.32 13.38 1.00
N LEU A 116 -5.33 14.60 1.55
CA LEU A 116 -4.42 15.68 1.15
C LEU A 116 -2.96 15.36 1.52
N ASN A 117 -2.73 14.81 2.71
CA ASN A 117 -1.39 14.36 3.11
C ASN A 117 -0.91 13.20 2.24
N PHE A 118 -1.80 12.24 1.96
CA PHE A 118 -1.50 11.13 1.06
C PHE A 118 -1.16 11.63 -0.35
N LYS A 119 -1.91 12.59 -0.89
CA LYS A 119 -1.57 13.27 -2.15
C LYS A 119 -0.13 13.78 -2.12
N SER A 120 0.20 14.56 -1.08
CA SER A 120 1.51 15.19 -0.94
C SER A 120 2.62 14.16 -0.89
N ASP A 121 2.46 13.11 -0.08
CA ASP A 121 3.45 12.04 0.05
C ASP A 121 3.58 11.23 -1.24
N PHE A 122 2.47 10.89 -1.89
CA PHE A 122 2.45 10.10 -3.13
C PHE A 122 3.16 10.82 -4.29
N LEU A 123 2.88 12.11 -4.47
CA LEU A 123 3.51 12.94 -5.51
C LEU A 123 4.95 13.34 -5.16
N ARG A 124 5.30 13.44 -3.87
CA ARG A 124 6.68 13.71 -3.44
C ARG A 124 7.57 12.50 -3.64
N GLU A 125 7.06 11.32 -3.31
CA GLU A 125 7.84 10.08 -3.38
C GLU A 125 7.81 9.44 -4.77
N ASN A 126 6.93 9.85 -5.70
CA ASN A 126 6.89 9.37 -7.08
C ASN A 126 6.96 7.83 -7.18
N ILE A 127 6.16 7.16 -6.37
CA ILE A 127 6.12 5.70 -6.30
C ILE A 127 5.41 5.17 -7.55
N ALA A 128 6.04 4.23 -8.23
CA ALA A 128 5.41 3.55 -9.35
C ALA A 128 4.43 2.52 -8.79
N ILE A 129 3.14 2.71 -9.07
CA ILE A 129 2.10 1.70 -8.81
C ILE A 129 1.61 1.09 -10.13
N VAL A 130 0.98 -0.09 -10.02
CA VAL A 130 0.49 -0.89 -11.14
C VAL A 130 -0.97 -0.53 -11.46
N ASP A 131 -1.81 -0.53 -10.44
CA ASP A 131 -3.23 -0.22 -10.46
C ASP A 131 -3.56 0.92 -9.49
N THR A 132 -4.86 1.20 -9.31
CA THR A 132 -5.37 2.24 -8.40
C THR A 132 -6.25 1.63 -7.33
N ASP A 133 -6.05 0.35 -7.01
CA ASP A 133 -6.92 -0.38 -6.10
C ASP A 133 -6.68 0.13 -4.68
N ILE A 134 -7.70 0.80 -4.14
CA ILE A 134 -7.57 1.49 -2.85
C ILE A 134 -7.41 0.53 -1.67
N GLU A 135 -7.63 -0.77 -1.88
CA GLU A 135 -7.36 -1.83 -0.91
C GLU A 135 -5.85 -1.99 -0.62
N ASN A 136 -4.98 -1.53 -1.54
CA ASN A 136 -3.53 -1.53 -1.37
C ASN A 136 -2.99 -0.33 -0.57
N PHE A 137 -3.87 0.55 -0.10
CA PHE A 137 -3.54 1.75 0.67
C PHE A 137 -4.09 1.65 2.08
N MET A 138 -3.22 1.34 3.04
CA MET A 138 -3.56 1.23 4.45
C MET A 138 -3.53 2.59 5.13
N VAL A 139 -4.57 2.95 5.87
CA VAL A 139 -4.65 4.15 6.70
C VAL A 139 -4.23 3.78 8.12
N GLN A 140 -3.03 4.19 8.50
CA GLN A 140 -2.42 3.88 9.80
C GLN A 140 -2.55 5.06 10.75
N GLU A 141 -3.16 4.85 11.91
CA GLU A 141 -3.08 5.75 13.05
C GLU A 141 -1.76 5.49 13.79
N HIS A 142 -0.67 6.13 13.37
CA HIS A 142 0.67 5.82 13.88
C HIS A 142 0.97 6.48 15.25
N ALA A 143 0.13 7.40 15.67
CA ALA A 143 0.07 7.96 17.02
C ALA A 143 -1.37 8.47 17.27
N PRO A 144 -1.81 8.70 18.51
CA PRO A 144 -3.17 9.14 18.80
C PRO A 144 -3.59 10.35 17.97
N GLY A 145 -4.57 10.16 17.08
CA GLY A 145 -5.10 11.18 16.16
C GLY A 145 -4.19 11.56 14.97
N ALA A 146 -3.03 10.94 14.83
CA ALA A 146 -2.08 11.18 13.74
C ALA A 146 -2.08 10.01 12.75
N TYR A 147 -2.44 10.32 11.50
CA TYR A 147 -2.66 9.32 10.46
C TYR A 147 -1.65 9.48 9.32
N ARG A 148 -1.25 8.35 8.74
CA ARG A 148 -0.49 8.28 7.48
C ARG A 148 -1.03 7.16 6.60
N VAL A 149 -0.79 7.24 5.30
CA VAL A 149 -1.10 6.15 4.37
C VAL A 149 0.15 5.31 4.12
N ARG A 150 -0.02 3.97 4.03
CA ARG A 150 1.02 3.01 3.69
C ARG A 150 0.58 2.18 2.48
N ILE A 151 1.43 2.09 1.46
CA ILE A 151 1.26 1.23 0.28
C ILE A 151 1.84 -0.15 0.62
N VAL A 152 0.98 -1.17 0.59
CA VAL A 152 1.35 -2.54 0.98
C VAL A 152 1.65 -3.45 -0.19
N ASP A 153 1.19 -3.14 -1.40
CA ASP A 153 1.25 -4.04 -2.56
C ASP A 153 1.19 -3.29 -3.91
N ASN A 154 1.27 -4.05 -5.01
CA ASN A 154 1.04 -3.61 -6.39
C ASN A 154 1.90 -2.42 -6.83
N ILE A 155 3.16 -2.42 -6.38
CA ILE A 155 4.18 -1.45 -6.81
C ILE A 155 5.01 -1.97 -8.00
N GLY A 156 5.62 -1.04 -8.73
CA GLY A 156 6.41 -1.27 -9.92
C GLY A 156 5.66 -0.98 -11.22
N THR A 157 6.06 -1.65 -12.29
CA THR A 157 5.46 -1.47 -13.61
C THR A 157 5.62 -2.74 -14.46
N PRO A 158 4.60 -3.11 -15.26
CA PRO A 158 4.66 -4.33 -16.09
C PRO A 158 5.49 -4.14 -17.37
N VAL A 159 5.90 -2.91 -17.71
CA VAL A 159 6.61 -2.64 -18.96
C VAL A 159 8.03 -3.20 -18.97
N LEU A 160 8.49 -3.64 -20.14
CA LEU A 160 9.81 -4.23 -20.32
C LEU A 160 10.94 -3.25 -19.96
N ILE A 161 10.84 -2.01 -20.44
CA ILE A 161 11.80 -0.92 -20.20
C ILE A 161 11.16 0.13 -19.28
N PRO A 162 11.35 0.03 -17.95
CA PRO A 162 10.69 0.89 -16.99
C PRO A 162 11.42 2.21 -16.82
N LEU A 163 11.22 3.17 -17.72
CA LEU A 163 11.80 4.52 -17.63
C LEU A 163 11.56 5.18 -16.26
N VAL A 164 10.43 4.87 -15.62
CA VAL A 164 10.06 5.32 -14.27
C VAL A 164 10.99 4.85 -13.15
N TYR A 165 11.91 3.91 -13.41
CA TYR A 165 12.90 3.47 -12.43
C TYR A 165 14.19 4.30 -12.49
N TRP A 166 14.45 4.98 -13.60
CA TRP A 166 15.69 5.72 -13.84
C TRP A 166 15.49 7.23 -13.94
N PHE A 167 14.34 7.67 -14.46
CA PHE A 167 14.06 9.08 -14.73
C PHE A 167 12.98 9.60 -13.79
N GLU A 168 13.36 10.51 -12.91
CA GLU A 168 12.44 11.10 -11.92
C GLU A 168 11.28 11.84 -12.59
N PHE A 169 11.53 12.50 -13.74
CA PHE A 169 10.46 13.11 -14.53
C PHE A 169 9.40 12.10 -15.00
N ALA A 170 9.83 10.92 -15.47
CA ALA A 170 8.91 9.87 -15.90
C ALA A 170 8.15 9.28 -14.70
N ALA A 171 8.82 9.11 -13.56
CA ALA A 171 8.20 8.66 -12.32
C ALA A 171 7.14 9.66 -11.83
N ALA A 172 7.46 10.96 -11.82
CA ALA A 172 6.56 12.05 -11.44
C ALA A 172 5.35 12.17 -12.37
N TRP A 173 5.57 12.09 -13.68
CA TRP A 173 4.48 12.08 -14.65
C TRP A 173 3.55 10.88 -14.42
N LYS A 174 4.11 9.67 -14.21
CA LYS A 174 3.30 8.47 -13.95
C LYS A 174 2.55 8.61 -12.62
N ALA A 175 3.20 9.07 -11.56
CA ALA A 175 2.59 9.27 -10.24
C ALA A 175 1.41 10.23 -10.34
N LYS A 176 1.58 11.40 -10.96
CA LYS A 176 0.50 12.36 -11.21
C LYS A 176 -0.69 11.74 -11.95
N ARG A 177 -0.42 10.97 -13.01
CA ARG A 177 -1.48 10.31 -13.80
C ARG A 177 -2.27 9.32 -12.96
N TYR A 178 -1.59 8.48 -12.18
CA TYR A 178 -2.24 7.48 -11.33
C TYR A 178 -2.95 8.11 -10.15
N TRP A 179 -2.39 9.18 -9.57
CA TRP A 179 -3.05 9.96 -8.53
C TRP A 179 -4.40 10.50 -9.01
N ASN A 180 -4.43 11.13 -10.18
CA ASN A 180 -5.69 11.65 -10.75
C ASN A 180 -6.72 10.53 -10.99
N LYS A 181 -6.29 9.34 -11.40
CA LYS A 181 -7.18 8.17 -11.51
C LYS A 181 -7.73 7.70 -10.16
N ILE A 182 -6.90 7.68 -9.11
CA ILE A 182 -7.35 7.39 -7.74
C ILE A 182 -8.43 8.40 -7.34
N VAL A 183 -8.20 9.70 -7.58
CA VAL A 183 -9.16 10.77 -7.27
C VAL A 183 -10.46 10.60 -8.05
N ASP A 184 -10.39 10.29 -9.35
CA ASP A 184 -11.57 10.05 -10.19
C ASP A 184 -12.41 8.88 -9.64
N TRP A 185 -11.76 7.76 -9.34
CA TRP A 185 -12.43 6.58 -8.80
C TRP A 185 -13.04 6.87 -7.42
N LEU A 186 -12.32 7.60 -6.55
CA LEU A 186 -12.80 8.02 -5.24
C LEU A 186 -14.02 8.94 -5.33
N ALA A 187 -14.00 9.92 -6.23
CA ALA A 187 -15.11 10.85 -6.44
C ALA A 187 -16.37 10.14 -6.98
N GLU A 188 -16.19 9.11 -7.82
CA GLU A 188 -17.29 8.29 -8.33
C GLU A 188 -17.90 7.39 -7.24
N ASN A 189 -17.05 6.74 -6.42
CA ASN A 189 -17.48 5.69 -5.49
C ASN A 189 -17.80 6.19 -4.06
N TYR A 190 -17.42 7.42 -3.74
CA TYR A 190 -17.60 8.08 -2.44
C TYR A 190 -18.02 9.55 -2.60
N SER A 191 -18.87 9.85 -3.58
CA SER A 191 -19.27 11.22 -3.97
C SER A 191 -19.81 12.08 -2.81
N GLU A 192 -20.48 11.47 -1.82
CA GLU A 192 -20.98 12.17 -0.64
C GLU A 192 -19.87 12.56 0.35
N VAL A 193 -18.80 11.77 0.43
CA VAL A 193 -17.62 12.05 1.29
C VAL A 193 -16.57 12.87 0.54
N ILE A 194 -16.48 12.70 -0.77
CA ILE A 194 -15.51 13.32 -1.67
C ILE A 194 -16.28 14.10 -2.73
N PRO A 195 -16.92 15.22 -2.35
CA PRO A 195 -17.73 16.00 -3.27
C PRO A 195 -16.86 16.68 -4.33
N PRO A 196 -17.43 17.10 -5.48
CA PRO A 196 -16.67 17.69 -6.59
C PRO A 196 -15.69 18.82 -6.21
N PRO A 197 -16.04 19.77 -5.31
CA PRO A 197 -15.10 20.81 -4.89
C PRO A 197 -13.85 20.25 -4.20
N PHE A 198 -13.99 19.19 -3.40
CA PHE A 198 -12.87 18.56 -2.71
C PHE A 198 -12.08 17.65 -3.66
N ALA A 199 -12.75 16.90 -4.53
CA ALA A 199 -12.08 16.13 -5.59
C ALA A 199 -11.21 17.03 -6.49
N ALA A 200 -11.68 18.22 -6.83
CA ALA A 200 -10.90 19.20 -7.60
C ALA A 200 -9.64 19.69 -6.87
N GLN A 201 -9.67 19.78 -5.54
CA GLN A 201 -8.47 20.10 -4.72
C GLN A 201 -7.48 18.93 -4.70
N LEU A 202 -7.99 17.69 -4.65
CA LEU A 202 -7.14 16.50 -4.71
C LEU A 202 -6.50 16.32 -6.09
N LYS A 203 -7.17 16.70 -7.18
CA LYS A 203 -6.56 16.59 -8.52
C LYS A 203 -5.27 17.38 -8.63
N GLU A 204 -4.35 16.84 -9.41
CA GLU A 204 -3.11 17.49 -9.79
C GLU A 204 -3.21 17.97 -11.23
N LYS A 205 -3.08 19.29 -11.41
CA LYS A 205 -3.16 19.98 -12.71
C LYS A 205 -1.96 19.66 -13.57
#